data_AF-A0A1B8XZC1-F1
#
_entry.id   AF-A0A1B8XZC1-F1
#
_cell.length_a   1.000
_cell.length_b   1.000
_cell.length_c   1.000
_cell.angle_alpha   90.00
_cell.angle_beta   90.00
_cell.angle_gamma   90.00
#
_symmetry.space_group_name_H-M   'P 1'
#
loop_
_entity.id
_entity.type
_entity.pdbx_description
1 polymer ?
#
loop_
_entity_poly.entity_id
_entity_poly.type
_entity_poly.pdbx_seq_one_letter_code
_entity_poly.pdbx_strand_id
1 'polypeptide(L)' 'IRVLVDAREKLHIPWGDPANQKHGEVMMAFDTRSAMVAQGMVETQVFVSHLLSIRSLWADTGIQTAYDRRREFQL' A
#
# COMPACT_ATOMS: atom_id res chain seq x y z
N ILE A 1 -0.67 3.66 2.18
CA ILE A 1 -0.28 2.26 1.91
C ILE A 1 0.33 2.05 0.53
N ARG A 2 -0.34 2.41 -0.58
CA ARG A 2 0.21 2.22 -1.94
C ARG A 2 1.63 2.78 -2.12
N VAL A 3 1.88 4.01 -1.65
CA VAL A 3 3.22 4.64 -1.65
C VAL A 3 4.24 3.80 -0.88
N LEU A 4 3.85 3.16 0.22
CA LEU A 4 4.75 2.30 1.01
C LEU A 4 5.07 0.99 0.27
N VAL A 5 4.12 0.43 -0.47
CA VAL A 5 4.36 -0.76 -1.30
C VAL A 5 5.37 -0.42 -2.41
N ASP A 6 5.18 0.71 -3.09
CA ASP A 6 6.09 1.21 -4.12
C ASP A 6 7.48 1.56 -3.55
N ALA A 7 7.54 2.23 -2.40
CA ALA A 7 8.79 2.53 -1.72
C ALA A 7 9.54 1.27 -1.27
N ARG A 8 8.83 0.26 -0.74
CA ARG A 8 9.41 -1.03 -0.35
C ARG A 8 10.10 -1.70 -1.55
N GLU A 9 9.47 -1.69 -2.72
CA GLU A 9 10.06 -2.24 -3.95
C GLU A 9 11.27 -1.42 -4.43
N LYS A 10 11.15 -0.09 -4.50
CA LYS A 10 12.24 0.81 -4.95
C LYS A 10 13.45 0.85 -4.01
N LEU A 11 13.22 0.68 -2.71
CA LEU A 11 14.27 0.60 -1.69
C LEU A 11 14.82 -0.83 -1.52
N HIS A 12 14.36 -1.77 -2.35
CA HIS A 12 14.75 -3.20 -2.34
C HIS A 12 14.57 -3.87 -0.97
N ILE A 13 13.51 -3.50 -0.24
CA ILE A 13 13.19 -4.09 1.07
C ILE A 13 12.43 -5.41 0.82
N PRO A 14 12.87 -6.55 1.39
CA PRO A 14 12.12 -7.80 1.27
C PRO A 14 10.80 -7.72 2.01
N TRP A 15 9.80 -8.50 1.58
CA TRP A 15 8.59 -8.68 2.37
C TRP A 15 8.90 -9.38 3.70
N GLY A 16 8.15 -9.03 4.75
CA GLY A 16 8.14 -9.82 5.98
C GLY A 16 7.46 -11.18 5.78
N ASP A 17 6.32 -11.17 5.08
CA ASP A 17 5.62 -12.36 4.62
C ASP A 17 5.47 -12.35 3.08
N PRO A 18 6.04 -13.32 2.35
CA PRO A 18 5.89 -13.41 0.89
C PRO A 18 4.43 -13.45 0.41
N ALA A 19 3.47 -13.89 1.22
CA ALA A 19 2.05 -13.88 0.88
C ALA A 19 1.51 -12.45 0.67
N ASN A 20 2.13 -11.44 1.30
CA ASN A 20 1.77 -10.03 1.16
C ASN A 20 2.04 -9.46 -0.23
N GLN A 21 2.80 -10.15 -1.08
CA GLN A 21 2.95 -9.79 -2.49
C GLN A 21 1.60 -9.60 -3.18
N LYS A 22 0.64 -10.51 -2.94
CA LYS A 22 -0.71 -10.44 -3.52
C LYS A 22 -1.49 -9.21 -3.03
N HIS A 23 -1.34 -8.88 -1.74
CA HIS A 23 -1.97 -7.68 -1.17
C HIS A 23 -1.35 -6.40 -1.73
N GLY A 24 -0.03 -6.39 -1.98
CA GLY A 24 0.67 -5.31 -2.65
C GLY A 24 0.17 -5.07 -4.07
N GLU A 25 0.00 -6.14 -4.86
CA GLU A 25 -0.55 -6.08 -6.22
C GLU A 25 -1.98 -5.49 -6.24
N VAL A 26 -2.84 -5.91 -5.31
CA VAL A 26 -4.19 -5.34 -5.15
C VAL A 26 -4.14 -3.82 -4.90
N MET A 27 -3.23 -3.36 -4.03
CA MET A 27 -3.08 -1.92 -3.76
C MET A 27 -2.52 -1.15 -4.96
N MET A 28 -1.65 -1.77 -5.76
CA MET A 28 -1.06 -1.13 -6.93
C MET A 28 -2.04 -1.04 -8.10
N ALA A 29 -2.96 -2.01 -8.19
CA ALA A 29 -4.05 -2.03 -9.17
C ALA A 29 -5.21 -1.07 -8.85
N PHE A 30 -5.21 -0.44 -7.67
CA PHE A 30 -6.25 0.52 -7.30
C PHE A 30 -6.25 1.74 -8.24
N ASP A 31 -7.39 1.98 -8.89
CA ASP A 31 -7.52 3.08 -9.86
C ASP A 31 -7.62 4.44 -9.16
N THR A 32 -6.47 5.09 -9.03
CA THR A 32 -6.38 6.43 -8.47
C THR A 32 -6.85 7.54 -9.43
N ARG A 33 -7.24 7.21 -10.66
CA ARG A 33 -7.68 8.17 -11.68
C ARG A 33 -9.21 8.28 -11.79
N SER A 34 -9.95 7.43 -11.08
CA SER A 34 -11.39 7.61 -10.93
C SER A 34 -11.70 9.02 -10.39
N ALA A 35 -12.74 9.68 -10.92
CA ALA A 35 -13.08 11.06 -10.58
C ALA A 35 -13.26 11.29 -9.07
N MET A 36 -13.80 10.31 -8.35
CA MET A 36 -13.93 10.36 -6.89
C MET A 36 -12.57 10.32 -6.19
N VAL A 37 -11.68 9.42 -6.63
CA VAL A 37 -10.35 9.26 -6.02
C VAL A 37 -9.43 10.43 -6.37
N ALA A 38 -9.59 11.01 -7.56
CA ALA A 38 -8.89 12.23 -7.98
C ALA A 38 -9.26 13.44 -7.10
N GLN A 39 -10.45 13.43 -6.48
CA GLN A 39 -10.88 14.42 -5.49
C GLN A 39 -10.52 14.01 -4.04
N GLY A 40 -9.76 12.92 -3.86
CA GLY A 40 -9.35 12.42 -2.55
C GLY A 40 -10.46 11.64 -1.81
N MET A 41 -11.55 11.27 -2.49
CA MET A 41 -12.66 10.54 -1.90
C MET A 41 -12.64 9.07 -2.32
N VAL A 42 -13.00 8.18 -1.38
CA VAL A 42 -13.15 6.74 -1.63
C VAL A 42 -14.46 6.29 -0.99
N GLU A 43 -15.29 5.59 -1.75
CA GLU A 43 -16.54 5.02 -1.24
C GLU A 43 -16.29 3.99 -0.15
N THR A 44 -17.16 3.94 0.87
CA THR A 44 -17.00 3.01 1.99
C THR A 44 -16.94 1.55 1.55
N GLN A 45 -17.74 1.14 0.57
CA GLN A 45 -17.74 -0.23 0.07
C GLN A 45 -16.40 -0.60 -0.58
N VAL A 46 -15.81 0.34 -1.33
CA VAL A 46 -14.50 0.19 -1.95
C VAL A 46 -13.41 0.14 -0.88
N PHE A 47 -13.50 0.98 0.17
CA PHE A 47 -12.56 0.91 1.28
C PHE A 47 -12.63 -0.44 2.02
N VAL A 48 -13.83 -0.94 2.30
CA VAL A 48 -14.03 -2.22 3.00
C VAL A 48 -13.46 -3.40 2.20
N SER A 49 -13.58 -3.41 0.88
CA SER A 49 -12.98 -4.47 0.04
C SER A 49 -11.45 -4.48 0.08
N HIS A 50 -10.83 -3.34 0.38
CA HIS A 50 -9.38 -3.16 0.47
C HIS A 50 -8.83 -3.31 1.89
N LEU A 51 -9.70 -3.27 2.91
CA LEU A 51 -9.33 -3.24 4.31
C LEU A 51 -8.46 -4.43 4.74
N LEU A 52 -8.77 -5.63 4.27
CA LEU A 52 -8.00 -6.83 4.60
C LEU A 52 -6.56 -6.72 4.07
N SER A 53 -6.39 -6.30 2.81
CA SER A 53 -5.08 -6.07 2.21
C SER A 53 -4.31 -4.95 2.93
N ILE A 54 -4.98 -3.85 3.30
CA ILE A 54 -4.37 -2.75 4.08
C ILE A 54 -3.85 -3.29 5.41
N ARG A 55 -4.65 -4.09 6.12
CA ARG A 55 -4.29 -4.61 7.43
C ARG A 55 -3.11 -5.57 7.36
N SER A 56 -3.13 -6.50 6.40
CA SER A 56 -2.01 -7.44 6.20
C SER A 56 -0.72 -6.71 5.83
N LEU A 57 -0.78 -5.73 4.93
CA LEU A 57 0.37 -4.93 4.53
C LEU A 57 0.90 -4.07 5.67
N TRP A 58 0.04 -3.45 6.48
CA TRP A 58 0.49 -2.62 7.59
C TRP A 58 1.19 -3.45 8.68
N ALA A 59 0.80 -4.70 8.87
CA ALA A 59 1.47 -5.61 9.81
C ALA A 59 2.81 -6.16 9.28
N ASP A 60 3.12 -5.99 7.99
CA ASP A 60 4.34 -6.52 7.37
C ASP A 60 5.59 -5.74 7.79
N THR A 61 6.64 -6.46 8.17
CA THR A 61 7.92 -5.84 8.61
C THR A 61 8.62 -5.09 7.49
N GLY A 62 8.49 -5.52 6.23
CA GLY A 62 9.04 -4.81 5.07
C GLY A 62 8.35 -3.46 4.84
N ILE A 63 7.04 -3.40 5.06
CA ILE A 63 6.27 -2.15 4.97
C ILE A 63 6.58 -1.22 6.15
N GLN A 64 6.69 -1.76 7.37
CA GLN A 64 7.14 -0.97 8.53
C GLN A 64 8.55 -0.39 8.30
N THR A 65 9.47 -1.18 7.74
CA THR A 65 10.83 -0.72 7.39
C THR A 65 10.79 0.41 6.34
N ALA A 66 9.92 0.30 5.33
CA ALA A 66 9.73 1.37 4.35
C ALA A 66 9.17 2.65 5.01
N TYR A 67 8.24 2.52 5.97
CA TYR A 67 7.68 3.63 6.73
C TYR A 67 8.71 4.34 7.62
N ASP A 68 9.63 3.60 8.24
CA ASP A 68 10.72 4.19 9.02
C ASP A 68 11.66 5.02 8.15
N ARG A 69 11.82 4.63 6.89
CA ARG A 69 12.60 5.31 5.84
C ARG A 69 11.80 6.37 5.06
N ARG A 70 10.62 6.79 5.54
CA ARG A 70 9.76 7.81 4.89
C ARG A 70 10.42 9.18 4.65
N ARG A 71 11.63 9.42 5.16
CA ARG A 71 12.40 10.64 4.85
C ARG A 71 12.99 10.61 3.42
N GLU A 72 13.04 9.45 2.79
CA GLU A 72 13.62 9.25 1.44
C GLU A 72 12.62 9.48 0.30
N PHE A 73 11.32 9.63 0.62
CA PHE A 73 10.25 9.85 -0.35
C PHE A 73 9.13 10.69 0.26
N GLN A 74 8.18 11.14 -0.57
CA GLN A 74 6.97 11.82 -0.06
C GLN A 74 5.94 10.76 0.30
N LEU A 75 5.53 10.72 1.57
CA LEU A 75 4.51 9.82 2.11
C LEU A 75 3.32 10.60 2.65
#